data_AF-A0ABF7QT56-F1
#
_entry.id   AF-A0ABF7QT56-F1
#
_cell.length_a   1.000
_cell.length_b   1.000
_cell.length_c   1.000
_cell.angle_alpha   90.00
_cell.angle_beta   90.00
_cell.angle_gamma   90.00
#
_symmetry.space_group_name_H-M   'P 1'
#
loop_
_entity.id
_entity.type
_entity.pdbx_description
1 polymer ?
#
loop_
_entity_poly.entity_id
_entity_poly.type
_entity_poly.pdbx_seq_one_letter_code
_entity_poly.pdbx_strand_id
1 'polypeptide(L)'
;MAQLVQERDLDDAEGVSTRRVRGRRWSHPFTLIRRIFGNAVFSSLTRRIVFFNLVALLVLVGGILYLNQFREGLIDARAESLLTQGEIIAGAISASASVDTNSITIDPQKLLELQAGQSITPVPNDEDLEFPIDPEKVAPVLRRLISPTRTRARIFDADANLLLDSRHLYSRGQVLRFDLPPVEEEKQTWSEWFATLFNKALQPGNLPLYKEAPGGDGSIYPEVMNALTGVRGAVVRTTEKGELIVSVAVPIQRFRAVLGVLLLSTQAGDIDNIVHAERLAIMRVFGVATLVNVLLSLVLSSTIANPLRRLSAAAIRVRRGAKTREQIPDFSARQDEIGNLSIALREMTTALYDRIDAIESFAADVSHELKNPLTSLRSAVETLPLARSDDSKKRLMDVIQHDVRRLDRLISDISDASRLDAELARVDAGSVDMEVLLRDLIEVSRQVRSTKKQVEIEYAIDRKPNVKTRFVVTGHDLRIGQIIANLIENARSFVPEKGGKITVRLVRTRSRCVTTIEDNGPGIQAENIDRIFERFYTDRPESEGFGQNSGLGLSISRQIAEAHGGSLRAENITDAEGGQVLGARFILALPVDAAA
;
A
#
# COMPACT_ATOMS: atom_id res chain seq x y z
N MET A 1 51.37 -42.18 40.65
CA MET A 1 50.04 -42.07 41.29
C MET A 1 49.01 -42.28 40.19
N ALA A 2 48.72 -43.53 39.83
CA ALA A 2 47.74 -44.43 40.48
C ALA A 2 46.32 -43.82 40.40
N GLN A 3 45.29 -44.42 39.81
CA GLN A 3 45.07 -45.77 39.26
C GLN A 3 43.73 -45.76 38.49
N LEU A 4 43.65 -46.50 37.37
CA LEU A 4 42.62 -47.49 36.97
C LEU A 4 41.14 -47.04 36.96
N VAL A 5 40.38 -47.02 35.85
CA VAL A 5 40.01 -48.08 34.87
C VAL A 5 39.61 -49.41 35.54
N GLN A 6 38.32 -49.78 35.48
CA GLN A 6 37.78 -51.07 34.96
C GLN A 6 36.24 -51.08 35.09
N GLU A 7 35.46 -51.14 33.99
CA GLU A 7 34.75 -52.34 33.43
C GLU A 7 33.63 -52.91 34.33
N ARG A 8 32.50 -53.46 33.89
CA ARG A 8 31.99 -54.05 32.62
C ARG A 8 30.48 -54.33 32.84
N ASP A 9 29.59 -54.01 31.92
CA ASP A 9 28.93 -54.89 30.92
C ASP A 9 27.75 -55.78 31.41
N LEU A 10 26.73 -55.85 30.54
CA LEU A 10 25.68 -56.86 30.30
C LEU A 10 24.22 -56.60 30.74
N ASP A 11 23.42 -56.38 29.68
CA ASP A 11 22.22 -57.13 29.26
C ASP A 11 20.79 -56.75 29.70
N ASP A 12 20.03 -56.46 28.64
CA ASP A 12 18.73 -57.02 28.24
C ASP A 12 17.39 -56.41 28.67
N ALA A 13 16.73 -55.92 27.62
CA ALA A 13 15.40 -56.33 27.13
C ALA A 13 14.13 -55.59 27.59
N GLU A 14 13.50 -55.02 26.55
CA GLU A 14 12.06 -55.05 26.22
C GLU A 14 11.03 -54.38 27.12
N GLY A 15 10.33 -53.41 26.53
CA GLY A 15 9.15 -52.77 27.10
C GLY A 15 8.44 -51.84 26.11
N VAL A 16 7.94 -52.42 25.01
CA VAL A 16 7.04 -51.77 24.07
C VAL A 16 5.78 -51.27 24.80
N SER A 17 5.46 -49.98 24.71
CA SER A 17 4.06 -49.57 24.77
C SER A 17 3.76 -48.45 23.76
N THR A 18 2.89 -48.83 22.84
CA THR A 18 2.24 -48.00 21.84
C THR A 18 1.14 -47.18 22.50
N ARG A 19 1.12 -45.86 22.28
CA ARG A 19 -0.15 -45.11 22.25
C ARG A 19 -0.11 -43.95 21.27
N ARG A 20 -0.93 -44.11 20.21
CA ARG A 20 -1.21 -43.13 19.16
C ARG A 20 -2.02 -41.94 19.71
N VAL A 21 -1.58 -40.75 19.31
CA VAL A 21 -2.35 -39.67 18.65
C VAL A 21 -3.76 -39.34 19.16
N ARG A 22 -3.94 -38.17 19.80
CA ARG A 22 -4.79 -37.06 19.30
C ARG A 22 -4.76 -35.87 20.27
N GLY A 23 -4.42 -34.69 19.75
CA GLY A 23 -4.51 -33.44 20.51
C GLY A 23 -3.83 -32.28 19.80
N ARG A 24 -4.22 -31.98 18.54
CA ARG A 24 -3.80 -30.75 17.86
C ARG A 24 -4.91 -29.73 17.96
N ARG A 25 -4.49 -28.47 18.19
CA ARG A 25 -5.18 -27.18 17.99
C ARG A 25 -6.02 -26.66 19.16
N TRP A 26 -5.41 -25.80 19.97
CA TRP A 26 -5.80 -24.38 20.06
C TRP A 26 -4.78 -23.58 20.87
N SER A 27 -3.76 -23.10 20.18
CA SER A 27 -3.02 -21.93 20.65
C SER A 27 -2.49 -21.18 19.43
N HIS A 28 -2.69 -19.87 19.47
CA HIS A 28 -2.13 -18.84 18.59
C HIS A 28 -2.96 -18.31 17.40
N PRO A 29 -3.98 -17.48 17.67
CA PRO A 29 -4.23 -16.29 16.84
C PRO A 29 -3.19 -15.19 17.09
N PHE A 30 -2.67 -15.06 18.32
CA PHE A 30 -1.79 -13.96 18.74
C PHE A 30 -0.37 -13.99 18.14
N THR A 31 0.22 -15.15 17.85
CA THR A 31 1.58 -15.18 17.24
C THR A 31 1.55 -14.90 15.74
N LEU A 32 0.44 -15.22 15.07
CA LEU A 32 0.23 -14.88 13.65
C LEU A 32 0.09 -13.36 13.49
N ILE A 33 -0.71 -12.73 14.36
CA ILE A 33 -0.89 -11.27 14.43
C ILE A 33 0.48 -10.61 14.71
N ARG A 34 1.23 -11.06 15.71
CA ARG A 34 2.54 -10.48 16.03
C ARG A 34 3.58 -10.65 14.90
N ARG A 35 3.56 -11.76 14.15
CA ARG A 35 4.49 -12.00 13.03
C ARG A 35 4.14 -11.21 11.78
N ILE A 36 2.85 -10.96 11.52
CA ILE A 36 2.36 -10.17 10.38
C ILE A 36 2.46 -8.66 10.68
N PHE A 37 2.04 -8.22 11.87
CA PHE A 37 1.99 -6.81 12.24
C PHE A 37 3.29 -6.29 12.87
N GLY A 38 4.13 -7.14 13.47
CA GLY A 38 5.36 -6.72 14.15
C GLY A 38 6.34 -5.96 13.26
N ASN A 39 6.44 -6.30 11.97
CA ASN A 39 7.25 -5.57 10.99
C ASN A 39 6.47 -4.46 10.25
N ALA A 40 5.13 -4.51 10.27
CA ALA A 40 4.28 -3.50 9.63
C ALA A 40 4.17 -2.23 10.48
N VAL A 41 4.12 -2.34 11.81
CA VAL A 41 3.97 -1.20 12.75
C VAL A 41 5.17 -0.23 12.71
N PHE A 42 6.35 -0.68 12.27
CA PHE A 42 7.57 0.15 12.21
C PHE A 42 7.93 0.69 10.82
N SER A 43 7.16 0.39 9.77
CA SER A 43 7.42 0.96 8.44
C SER A 43 6.99 2.43 8.37
N SER A 44 7.84 3.29 7.81
CA SER A 44 7.54 4.72 7.61
C SER A 44 6.26 4.94 6.79
N LEU A 45 5.97 4.04 5.83
CA LEU A 45 4.76 4.09 5.02
C LEU A 45 3.50 3.76 5.83
N THR A 46 3.53 2.73 6.69
CA THR A 46 2.39 2.41 7.57
C THR A 46 2.06 3.57 8.49
N ARG A 47 3.09 4.19 9.10
CA ARG A 47 2.90 5.34 9.98
C ARG A 47 2.24 6.50 9.24
N ARG A 48 2.64 6.76 7.99
CA ARG A 48 2.02 7.79 7.16
C ARG A 48 0.55 7.47 6.86
N ILE A 49 0.23 6.24 6.44
CA ILE A 49 -1.16 5.82 6.15
C ILE A 49 -2.04 6.00 7.40
N VAL A 50 -1.61 5.46 8.54
CA VAL A 50 -2.35 5.57 9.80
C VAL A 50 -2.48 7.04 10.21
N PHE A 51 -1.41 7.83 10.09
CA PHE A 51 -1.41 9.25 10.45
C PHE A 51 -2.44 10.05 9.63
N PHE A 52 -2.42 9.94 8.30
CA PHE A 52 -3.35 10.70 7.44
C PHE A 52 -4.80 10.29 7.71
N ASN A 53 -5.05 8.99 7.86
CA ASN A 53 -6.39 8.49 8.18
C ASN A 53 -6.89 8.96 9.55
N LEU A 54 -6.00 9.02 10.55
CA LEU A 54 -6.32 9.48 11.89
C LEU A 54 -6.57 11.00 11.93
N VAL A 55 -5.77 11.79 11.21
CA VAL A 55 -5.97 13.24 11.10
C VAL A 55 -7.33 13.57 10.49
N ALA A 56 -7.73 12.90 9.40
CA ALA A 56 -9.04 13.10 8.79
C ALA A 56 -10.19 12.80 9.78
N LEU A 57 -10.06 11.72 10.55
CA LEU A 57 -11.05 11.35 11.56
C LEU A 57 -11.09 12.35 12.73
N LEU A 58 -9.93 12.84 13.18
CA LEU A 58 -9.83 13.86 14.22
C LEU A 58 -10.45 15.19 13.79
N VAL A 59 -10.24 15.61 12.54
CA VAL A 59 -10.86 16.82 11.99
C VAL A 59 -12.38 16.67 11.92
N LEU A 60 -12.88 15.52 11.47
CA LEU A 60 -14.32 15.24 11.41
C LEU A 60 -14.96 15.30 12.80
N VAL A 61 -14.39 14.60 13.79
CA VAL A 61 -14.93 14.58 15.15
C VAL A 61 -14.76 15.93 15.84
N GLY A 62 -13.63 16.61 15.65
CA GLY A 62 -13.43 17.98 16.12
C GLY A 62 -14.48 18.92 15.56
N GLY A 63 -14.81 18.81 14.27
CA GLY A 63 -15.86 19.59 13.61
C GLY A 63 -17.25 19.31 14.18
N ILE A 64 -17.63 18.04 14.37
CA ILE A 64 -18.91 17.65 14.98
C ILE A 64 -19.03 18.20 16.40
N LEU A 65 -17.97 18.06 17.20
CA LEU A 65 -17.99 18.54 18.58
C LEU A 65 -17.99 20.08 18.68
N TYR A 66 -17.40 20.77 17.71
CA TYR A 66 -17.36 22.23 17.65
C TYR A 66 -18.69 22.84 17.18
N LEU A 67 -19.28 22.28 16.11
CA LEU A 67 -20.52 22.78 15.50
C LEU A 67 -21.79 22.36 16.23
N ASN A 68 -21.69 21.94 17.50
CA ASN A 68 -22.81 21.32 18.19
C ASN A 68 -23.89 22.34 18.59
N GLN A 69 -24.71 22.74 17.60
CA GLN A 69 -25.90 23.60 17.71
C GLN A 69 -26.93 23.06 18.71
N PHE A 70 -26.83 21.77 19.06
CA PHE A 70 -27.65 21.10 20.06
C PHE A 70 -27.66 21.82 21.41
N ARG A 71 -26.57 22.48 21.83
CA ARG A 71 -26.53 23.16 23.14
C ARG A 71 -27.46 24.38 23.17
N GLU A 72 -27.45 25.21 22.14
CA GLU A 72 -28.34 26.39 22.04
C GLU A 72 -29.79 25.95 21.93
N GLY A 73 -30.09 24.94 21.10
CA GLY A 73 -31.44 24.38 21.00
C GLY A 73 -31.96 23.78 22.31
N LEU A 74 -31.10 23.12 23.11
CA LEU A 74 -31.45 22.59 24.44
C LEU A 74 -31.75 23.71 25.44
N ILE A 75 -31.00 24.82 25.39
CA ILE A 75 -31.23 25.99 26.24
C ILE A 75 -32.58 26.62 25.91
N ASP A 76 -32.85 26.87 24.64
CA ASP A 76 -34.11 27.49 24.19
C ASP A 76 -35.32 26.61 24.51
N ALA A 77 -35.25 25.32 24.19
CA ALA A 77 -36.32 24.37 24.51
C ALA A 77 -36.56 24.27 26.03
N ARG A 78 -35.49 24.34 26.84
CA ARG A 78 -35.62 24.33 28.29
C ARG A 78 -36.22 25.63 28.83
N ALA A 79 -35.84 26.78 28.28
CA ALA A 79 -36.41 28.07 28.63
C ALA A 79 -37.92 28.13 28.31
N GLU A 80 -38.32 27.69 27.12
CA GLU A 80 -39.73 27.63 26.70
C GLU A 80 -40.56 26.65 27.55
N SER A 81 -40.00 25.47 27.84
CA SER A 81 -40.62 24.51 28.76
C SER A 81 -40.84 25.09 30.15
N LEU A 82 -39.87 25.85 30.69
CA LEU A 82 -39.98 26.49 31.99
C LEU A 82 -40.95 27.67 31.98
N LEU A 83 -41.01 28.45 30.90
CA LEU A 83 -42.01 29.52 30.72
C LEU A 83 -43.43 28.95 30.78
N THR A 84 -43.69 27.90 30.00
CA THR A 84 -45.00 27.24 29.96
C THR A 84 -45.38 26.65 31.32
N GLN A 85 -44.43 25.99 32.01
CA GLN A 85 -44.63 25.49 33.37
C GLN A 85 -44.90 26.63 34.36
N GLY A 86 -44.15 27.72 34.25
CA GLY A 86 -44.30 28.91 35.09
C GLY A 86 -45.68 29.55 34.95
N GLU A 87 -46.24 29.61 33.74
CA GLU A 87 -47.59 30.14 33.50
C GLU A 87 -48.67 29.28 34.13
N ILE A 88 -48.57 27.96 34.00
CA ILE A 88 -49.52 27.03 34.61
C ILE A 88 -49.46 27.16 36.14
N ILE A 89 -48.24 27.22 36.71
CA ILE A 89 -48.05 27.33 38.15
C ILE A 89 -48.51 28.71 38.66
N ALA A 90 -48.15 29.80 37.98
CA ALA A 90 -48.57 31.16 38.33
C ALA A 90 -50.10 31.32 38.26
N GLY A 91 -50.74 30.73 37.25
CA GLY A 91 -52.21 30.69 37.14
C GLY A 91 -52.85 29.90 38.29
N ALA A 92 -52.28 28.76 38.68
CA ALA A 92 -52.75 27.98 39.82
C ALA A 92 -52.57 28.72 41.16
N ILE A 93 -51.44 29.42 41.35
CA ILE A 93 -51.19 30.24 42.55
C ILE A 93 -52.17 31.41 42.60
N SER A 94 -52.37 32.11 41.48
CA SER A 94 -53.34 33.22 41.35
C SER A 94 -54.76 32.79 41.73
N ALA A 95 -55.17 31.56 41.37
CA ALA A 95 -56.47 31.01 41.76
C ALA A 95 -56.59 30.74 43.27
N SER A 96 -55.47 30.44 43.95
CA SER A 96 -55.41 30.23 45.41
C SER A 96 -55.16 31.51 46.22
N ALA A 97 -54.73 32.59 45.57
CA ALA A 97 -54.47 33.87 46.20
C ALA A 97 -55.80 34.53 46.61
N SER A 98 -55.98 34.78 47.90
CA SER A 98 -57.12 35.56 48.42
C SER A 98 -56.95 37.01 48.00
N VAL A 99 -57.94 37.59 47.31
CA VAL A 99 -58.01 39.02 47.01
C VAL A 99 -59.38 39.46 47.46
N ASP A 100 -59.54 39.68 48.77
CA ASP A 100 -60.63 40.48 49.32
C ASP A 100 -60.10 41.85 49.75
N THR A 101 -59.06 42.35 49.09
CA THR A 101 -58.64 43.74 49.25
C THR A 101 -59.72 44.67 48.70
N ASN A 102 -60.37 45.38 49.63
CA ASN A 102 -61.49 46.33 49.49
C ASN A 102 -62.92 45.81 49.68
N SER A 103 -63.16 44.74 50.44
CA SER A 103 -64.45 44.71 51.14
C SER A 103 -64.36 45.70 52.31
N ILE A 104 -64.92 46.90 52.13
CA ILE A 104 -65.23 47.76 53.28
C ILE A 104 -66.31 46.99 54.03
N THR A 105 -65.93 46.22 55.04
CA THR A 105 -66.85 45.55 55.95
C THR A 105 -67.50 46.62 56.81
N ILE A 106 -68.55 47.25 56.29
CA ILE A 106 -69.41 48.12 57.08
C ILE A 106 -70.26 47.19 57.96
N ASP A 107 -69.91 47.12 59.24
CA ASP A 107 -70.68 46.38 60.23
C ASP A 107 -72.12 46.97 60.30
N PRO A 108 -73.16 46.22 59.89
CA PRO A 108 -74.53 46.73 59.83
C PRO A 108 -75.08 47.11 61.21
N GLN A 109 -74.54 46.55 62.31
CA GLN A 109 -74.90 46.98 63.66
C GLN A 109 -74.43 48.41 63.95
N LYS A 110 -73.21 48.79 63.54
CA LYS A 110 -72.71 50.17 63.74
C LYS A 110 -73.48 51.21 62.94
N LEU A 111 -74.06 50.83 61.80
CA LEU A 111 -74.95 51.69 61.00
C LEU A 111 -76.26 52.01 61.73
N LEU A 112 -76.75 51.10 62.58
CA LEU A 112 -78.00 51.25 63.34
C LEU A 112 -77.82 52.10 64.61
N GLU A 113 -76.59 52.29 65.08
CA GLU A 113 -76.26 53.08 66.29
C GLU A 113 -76.02 54.57 66.00
N LEU A 114 -76.01 55.00 64.74
CA LEU A 114 -75.73 56.38 64.35
C LEU A 114 -76.93 57.30 64.56
N GLN A 115 -76.77 58.32 65.42
CA GLN A 115 -77.72 59.43 65.53
C GLN A 115 -77.51 60.48 64.43
N ALA A 116 -78.57 61.20 64.04
CA ALA A 116 -78.56 62.16 62.94
C ALA A 116 -77.44 63.20 63.10
N GLY A 117 -76.46 63.18 62.18
CA GLY A 117 -75.33 64.11 62.13
C GLY A 117 -73.95 63.46 62.30
N GLN A 118 -73.84 62.16 62.60
CA GLN A 118 -72.56 61.46 62.68
C GLN A 118 -72.15 60.84 61.34
N SER A 119 -70.89 61.04 60.94
CA SER A 119 -70.26 60.35 59.80
C SER A 119 -69.30 59.28 60.31
N ILE A 120 -69.24 58.15 59.61
CA ILE A 120 -68.25 57.11 59.85
C ILE A 120 -67.01 57.48 59.04
N THR A 121 -65.90 57.78 59.71
CA THR A 121 -64.58 57.75 59.09
C THR A 121 -64.10 56.29 59.07
N PRO A 122 -63.74 55.71 57.91
CA PRO A 122 -63.13 54.39 57.87
C PRO A 122 -61.82 54.44 58.67
N VAL A 123 -61.73 53.65 59.73
CA VAL A 123 -60.47 53.38 60.43
C VAL A 123 -59.89 52.13 59.75
N PRO A 124 -58.64 52.15 59.24
CA PRO A 124 -57.98 50.93 58.80
C PRO A 124 -57.88 50.00 60.02
N ASN A 125 -58.41 48.79 59.92
CA ASN A 125 -58.09 47.75 60.89
C ASN A 125 -56.62 47.37 60.66
N ASP A 126 -55.74 47.67 61.62
CA ASP A 126 -54.33 47.24 61.60
C ASP A 126 -54.16 45.75 61.97
N GLU A 127 -55.24 45.01 62.28
CA GLU A 127 -55.15 43.64 62.79
C GLU A 127 -55.09 42.53 61.72
N ASP A 128 -55.33 42.84 60.44
CA ASP A 128 -55.21 41.85 59.36
C ASP A 128 -54.32 42.39 58.23
N LEU A 129 -53.00 42.16 58.33
CA LEU A 129 -52.08 42.29 57.19
C LEU A 129 -52.44 41.21 56.16
N GLU A 130 -53.47 41.44 55.34
CA GLU A 130 -53.83 40.55 54.24
C GLU A 130 -52.80 40.68 53.11
N PHE A 131 -51.83 39.75 53.10
CA PHE A 131 -50.87 39.65 52.01
C PHE A 131 -51.60 39.18 50.73
N PRO A 132 -51.35 39.81 49.56
CA PRO A 132 -51.93 39.40 48.28
C PRO A 132 -51.64 37.93 47.91
N ILE A 133 -50.56 37.37 48.46
CA ILE A 133 -50.17 35.97 48.33
C ILE A 133 -49.89 35.43 49.73
N ASP A 134 -50.79 34.58 50.24
CA ASP A 134 -50.67 33.93 51.55
C ASP A 134 -49.71 32.71 51.46
N PRO A 135 -48.53 32.74 52.11
CA PRO A 135 -47.55 31.66 52.05
C PRO A 135 -48.11 30.32 52.56
N GLU A 136 -49.03 30.31 53.52
CA GLU A 136 -49.57 29.07 54.10
C GLU A 136 -50.49 28.32 53.13
N LYS A 137 -51.25 29.07 52.32
CA LYS A 137 -52.13 28.51 51.28
C LYS A 137 -51.36 28.14 50.01
N VAL A 138 -50.33 28.90 49.67
CA VAL A 138 -49.58 28.74 48.42
C VAL A 138 -48.48 27.68 48.52
N ALA A 139 -47.85 27.49 49.69
CA ALA A 139 -46.77 26.52 49.88
C ALA A 139 -47.15 25.07 49.50
N PRO A 140 -48.32 24.51 49.92
CA PRO A 140 -48.71 23.15 49.56
C PRO A 140 -48.96 22.96 48.06
N VAL A 141 -49.55 23.97 47.41
CA VAL A 141 -49.81 23.99 45.96
C VAL A 141 -48.49 24.02 45.19
N LEU A 142 -47.59 24.92 45.56
CA LEU A 142 -46.28 25.06 44.93
C LEU A 142 -45.46 23.77 45.06
N ARG A 143 -45.46 23.15 46.25
CA ARG A 143 -44.77 21.87 46.50
C ARG A 143 -45.26 20.77 45.56
N ARG A 144 -46.58 20.62 45.39
CA ARG A 144 -47.17 19.55 44.56
C ARG A 144 -46.82 19.71 43.08
N LEU A 145 -46.71 20.95 42.60
CA LEU A 145 -46.43 21.25 41.20
C LEU A 145 -44.94 21.14 40.84
N ILE A 146 -44.04 21.36 41.81
CA ILE A 146 -42.58 21.37 41.57
C ILE A 146 -41.90 20.04 41.90
N SER A 147 -42.45 19.26 42.84
CA SER A 147 -41.86 17.97 43.24
C SER A 147 -41.51 17.04 42.05
N PRO A 148 -42.25 17.01 40.93
CA PRO A 148 -41.92 16.16 39.78
C PRO A 148 -40.83 16.72 38.87
N THR A 149 -40.54 18.03 38.91
CA THR A 149 -39.84 18.75 37.84
C THR A 149 -38.36 19.02 38.10
N ARG A 150 -37.84 18.70 39.31
CA ARG A 150 -36.46 19.03 39.77
C ARG A 150 -36.09 20.51 39.54
N THR A 151 -37.08 21.40 39.53
CA THR A 151 -36.88 22.85 39.38
C THR A 151 -36.88 23.53 40.73
N ARG A 152 -36.15 24.64 40.87
CA ARG A 152 -36.29 25.52 42.03
C ARG A 152 -37.27 26.63 41.67
N ALA A 153 -38.36 26.78 42.43
CA ALA A 153 -39.19 27.96 42.37
C ALA A 153 -38.95 28.89 43.55
N ARG A 154 -39.07 30.18 43.26
CA ARG A 154 -39.12 31.27 44.22
C ARG A 154 -40.31 32.16 43.89
N ILE A 155 -41.07 32.56 44.91
CA ILE A 155 -42.16 33.52 44.76
C ILE A 155 -41.74 34.82 45.42
N PHE A 156 -41.86 35.90 44.67
CA PHE A 156 -41.61 37.26 45.14
C PHE A 156 -42.93 38.03 45.22
N ASP A 157 -43.05 38.94 46.18
CA ASP A 157 -44.17 39.89 46.27
C ASP A 157 -44.06 41.00 45.22
N ALA A 158 -44.98 41.97 45.27
CA ALA A 158 -44.99 43.13 44.37
C ALA A 158 -43.77 44.07 44.56
N ASP A 159 -43.13 44.04 45.73
CA ASP A 159 -41.95 44.83 46.10
C ASP A 159 -40.64 44.06 45.85
N ALA A 160 -40.72 42.90 45.18
CA ALA A 160 -39.61 41.98 44.90
C ALA A 160 -38.97 41.33 46.14
N ASN A 161 -39.63 41.28 47.29
CA ASN A 161 -39.16 40.51 48.44
C ASN A 161 -39.52 39.03 48.29
N LEU A 162 -38.61 38.14 48.67
CA LEU A 162 -38.85 36.69 48.64
C LEU A 162 -39.88 36.27 49.68
N LEU A 163 -41.05 35.83 49.22
CA LEU A 163 -42.10 35.26 50.07
C LEU A 163 -41.83 33.78 50.35
N LEU A 164 -41.38 33.04 49.34
CA LEU A 164 -41.33 31.59 49.42
C LEU A 164 -40.27 31.00 48.49
N ASP A 165 -39.47 30.06 49.00
CA ASP A 165 -38.46 29.32 48.23
C ASP A 165 -38.65 27.82 48.40
N SER A 166 -38.82 27.15 47.26
CA SER A 166 -38.94 25.69 47.16
C SER A 166 -37.78 24.92 47.81
N ARG A 167 -36.59 25.51 47.92
CA ARG A 167 -35.45 24.88 48.63
C ARG A 167 -35.72 24.68 50.12
N HIS A 168 -36.49 25.58 50.73
CA HIS A 168 -36.78 25.59 52.17
C HIS A 168 -38.18 25.02 52.51
N LEU A 169 -39.01 24.73 51.51
CA LEU A 169 -40.34 24.11 51.68
C LEU A 169 -40.32 22.70 52.28
N TYR A 170 -39.18 22.02 52.26
CA TYR A 170 -39.01 20.68 52.84
C TYR A 170 -38.80 20.72 54.36
N SER A 171 -38.68 21.91 54.96
CA SER A 171 -38.18 22.09 56.33
C SER A 171 -39.24 22.64 57.29
N ARG A 172 -40.26 21.86 57.62
CA ARG A 172 -40.92 22.02 58.93
C ARG A 172 -40.32 20.98 59.89
N GLY A 173 -39.38 21.43 60.74
CA GLY A 173 -39.06 20.77 62.02
C GLY A 173 -37.82 19.88 62.13
N GLN A 174 -36.99 19.69 61.09
CA GLN A 174 -35.70 19.02 61.23
C GLN A 174 -34.56 19.97 60.85
N VAL A 175 -33.67 20.23 61.82
CA VAL A 175 -32.35 20.83 61.55
C VAL A 175 -31.60 19.81 60.70
N LEU A 176 -31.56 20.00 59.39
CA LEU A 176 -30.67 19.24 58.52
C LEU A 176 -29.25 19.68 58.82
N ARG A 177 -28.58 18.92 59.69
CA ARG A 177 -27.13 18.92 59.77
C ARG A 177 -26.66 18.27 58.46
N PHE A 178 -26.36 19.09 57.47
CA PHE A 178 -25.56 18.64 56.34
C PHE A 178 -24.16 18.41 56.89
N ASP A 179 -23.80 17.15 57.13
CA ASP A 179 -22.38 16.82 57.08
C ASP A 179 -21.92 17.28 55.69
N LEU A 180 -20.93 18.18 55.66
CA LEU A 180 -20.27 18.54 54.42
C LEU A 180 -19.95 17.22 53.71
N PRO A 181 -20.27 17.08 52.40
CA PRO A 181 -19.83 15.91 51.67
C PRO A 181 -18.34 15.75 51.96
N PRO A 182 -17.86 14.51 52.21
CA PRO A 182 -16.43 14.30 52.39
C PRO A 182 -15.72 15.02 51.26
N VAL A 183 -14.59 15.66 51.55
CA VAL A 183 -13.71 16.17 50.49
C VAL A 183 -13.28 14.94 49.72
N GLU A 184 -14.08 14.57 48.72
CA GLU A 184 -13.68 13.63 47.70
C GLU A 184 -12.49 14.33 47.07
N GLU A 185 -11.31 13.79 47.33
CA GLU A 185 -10.19 13.99 46.42
C GLU A 185 -10.69 13.43 45.08
N GLU A 186 -11.34 14.30 44.32
CA GLU A 186 -11.84 14.07 42.98
C GLU A 186 -10.59 13.72 42.18
N LYS A 187 -10.29 12.41 42.10
CA LYS A 187 -9.22 11.89 41.25
C LYS A 187 -9.66 12.21 39.84
N GLN A 188 -9.25 13.40 39.38
CA GLN A 188 -9.56 13.91 38.06
C GLN A 188 -9.26 12.79 37.07
N THR A 189 -10.32 12.14 36.60
CA THR A 189 -10.16 11.12 35.58
C THR A 189 -9.73 11.88 34.33
N TRP A 190 -8.84 11.31 33.51
CA TRP A 190 -8.39 11.96 32.27
C TRP A 190 -9.58 12.46 31.43
N SER A 191 -10.72 11.77 31.48
CA SER A 191 -11.98 12.19 30.87
C SER A 191 -12.53 13.51 31.39
N GLU A 192 -12.47 13.78 32.70
CA GLU A 192 -12.96 15.02 33.33
C GLU A 192 -12.02 16.19 33.04
N TRP A 193 -10.71 15.94 33.01
CA TRP A 193 -9.73 16.94 32.60
C TRP A 193 -9.90 17.34 31.12
N PHE A 194 -10.07 16.37 30.22
CA PHE A 194 -10.38 16.65 28.82
C PHE A 194 -11.74 17.34 28.67
N ALA A 195 -12.76 16.93 29.42
CA ALA A 195 -14.08 17.54 29.39
C ALA A 195 -14.08 19.00 29.85
N THR A 196 -13.33 19.33 30.92
CA THR A 196 -13.23 20.71 31.44
C THR A 196 -12.46 21.64 30.50
N LEU A 197 -11.34 21.19 29.93
CA LEU A 197 -10.62 21.94 28.89
C LEU A 197 -11.48 22.18 27.65
N PHE A 198 -12.20 21.15 27.20
CA PHE A 198 -13.06 21.23 26.03
C PHE A 198 -14.28 22.11 26.27
N ASN A 199 -14.92 22.00 27.44
CA ASN A 199 -16.01 22.88 27.86
C ASN A 199 -15.56 24.34 27.88
N LYS A 200 -14.37 24.63 28.43
CA LYS A 200 -13.83 26.00 28.47
C LYS A 200 -13.56 26.58 27.08
N ALA A 201 -13.17 25.73 26.12
CA ALA A 201 -12.93 26.16 24.73
C ALA A 201 -14.22 26.39 23.92
N LEU A 202 -15.34 25.76 24.32
CA LEU A 202 -16.61 25.75 23.57
C LEU A 202 -17.79 26.42 24.29
N GLN A 203 -17.59 26.95 25.49
CA GLN A 203 -18.60 27.77 26.16
C GLN A 203 -18.80 29.09 25.39
N PRO A 204 -20.05 29.49 25.12
CA PRO A 204 -20.35 30.83 24.64
C PRO A 204 -19.74 31.86 25.60
N GLY A 205 -18.93 32.77 25.06
CA GLY A 205 -18.40 33.87 25.85
C GLY A 205 -19.52 34.75 26.40
N ASN A 206 -19.30 35.36 27.57
CA ASN A 206 -20.14 36.42 28.15
C ASN A 206 -21.52 36.06 28.75
N LEU A 207 -21.71 34.85 29.30
CA LEU A 207 -22.88 34.62 30.16
C LEU A 207 -22.70 35.30 31.53
N PRO A 208 -23.73 36.00 32.05
CA PRO A 208 -23.65 36.62 33.38
C PRO A 208 -23.53 35.56 34.49
N LEU A 209 -22.71 35.86 35.49
CA LEU A 209 -22.51 35.02 36.66
C LEU A 209 -23.78 35.01 37.53
N TYR A 210 -24.22 33.81 37.92
CA TYR A 210 -25.28 33.62 38.90
C TYR A 210 -24.79 34.06 40.28
N LYS A 211 -25.47 35.05 40.86
CA LYS A 211 -25.27 35.51 42.24
C LYS A 211 -26.57 35.35 43.01
N GLU A 212 -26.47 34.91 44.26
CA GLU A 212 -27.61 34.76 45.17
C GLU A 212 -27.64 35.97 46.10
N ALA A 213 -28.75 36.72 46.13
CA ALA A 213 -28.88 37.91 46.97
C ALA A 213 -28.96 37.52 48.46
N PRO A 214 -28.14 38.12 49.34
CA PRO A 214 -28.33 38.00 50.78
C PRO A 214 -29.70 38.56 51.16
N GLY A 215 -30.51 37.81 51.91
CA GLY A 215 -31.83 38.27 52.37
C GLY A 215 -32.99 38.09 51.38
N GLY A 216 -32.75 37.50 50.19
CA GLY A 216 -33.83 37.13 49.28
C GLY A 216 -34.40 38.30 48.46
N ASP A 217 -33.64 39.36 48.24
CA ASP A 217 -34.02 40.44 47.33
C ASP A 217 -34.14 39.93 45.88
N GLY A 218 -35.30 40.09 45.27
CA GLY A 218 -35.61 39.71 43.89
C GLY A 218 -35.19 40.75 42.86
N SER A 219 -34.89 41.99 43.28
CA SER A 219 -34.53 43.09 42.39
C SER A 219 -33.23 42.87 41.62
N ILE A 220 -32.35 41.99 42.12
CA ILE A 220 -31.11 41.57 41.46
C ILE A 220 -31.34 40.76 40.18
N TYR A 221 -32.55 40.26 39.96
CA TYR A 221 -32.94 39.48 38.80
C TYR A 221 -33.74 40.37 37.84
N PRO A 222 -33.16 40.81 36.70
CA PRO A 222 -33.85 41.64 35.73
C PRO A 222 -35.13 40.99 35.18
N GLU A 223 -35.15 39.67 35.06
CA GLU A 223 -36.35 38.94 34.64
C GLU A 223 -37.49 39.04 35.66
N VAL A 224 -37.19 39.13 36.96
CA VAL A 224 -38.20 39.31 38.02
C VAL A 224 -38.79 40.71 37.92
N MET A 225 -37.94 41.73 37.76
CA MET A 225 -38.39 43.12 37.57
C MET A 225 -39.21 43.28 36.29
N ASN A 226 -38.83 42.61 35.20
CA ASN A 226 -39.61 42.61 33.97
C ASN A 226 -40.97 41.90 34.15
N ALA A 227 -40.99 40.78 34.85
CA ALA A 227 -42.23 40.09 35.20
C ALA A 227 -43.15 40.93 36.09
N LEU A 228 -42.64 41.74 37.00
CA LEU A 228 -43.47 42.67 37.79
C LEU A 228 -44.24 43.67 36.91
N THR A 229 -43.73 44.01 35.71
CA THR A 229 -44.45 44.85 34.73
C THR A 229 -45.53 44.09 33.95
N GLY A 230 -45.62 42.77 34.15
CA GLY A 230 -46.57 41.87 33.52
C GLY A 230 -46.03 41.10 32.30
N VAL A 231 -44.73 41.18 32.01
CA VAL A 231 -44.09 40.50 30.87
C VAL A 231 -43.21 39.35 31.34
N ARG A 232 -43.47 38.13 30.85
CA ARG A 232 -42.62 36.96 31.13
C ARG A 232 -41.24 37.09 30.49
N GLY A 233 -40.21 36.54 31.14
CA GLY A 233 -38.82 36.62 30.65
C GLY A 233 -37.99 35.41 31.04
N ALA A 234 -36.99 35.09 30.20
CA ALA A 234 -36.02 34.03 30.44
C ALA A 234 -34.59 34.57 30.33
N VAL A 235 -33.72 34.16 31.24
CA VAL A 235 -32.30 34.55 31.26
C VAL A 235 -31.45 33.32 31.52
N VAL A 236 -30.34 33.22 30.80
CA VAL A 236 -29.35 32.14 30.95
C VAL A 236 -28.15 32.70 31.71
N ARG A 237 -27.73 31.99 32.76
CA ARG A 237 -26.60 32.36 33.62
C ARG A 237 -25.64 31.19 33.77
N THR A 238 -24.44 31.49 34.25
CA THR A 238 -23.43 30.49 34.59
C THR A 238 -23.06 30.57 36.07
N THR A 239 -22.82 29.43 36.71
CA THR A 239 -22.29 29.40 38.09
C THR A 239 -20.80 29.76 38.13
N GLU A 240 -20.24 29.96 39.32
CA GLU A 240 -18.78 30.10 39.50
C GLU A 240 -18.00 28.89 38.97
N LYS A 241 -18.63 27.72 38.92
CA LYS A 241 -18.09 26.48 38.35
C LYS A 241 -18.25 26.36 36.83
N GLY A 242 -18.92 27.32 36.19
CA GLY A 242 -19.16 27.32 34.74
C GLY A 242 -20.36 26.49 34.29
N GLU A 243 -21.25 26.10 35.22
CA GLU A 243 -22.44 25.30 34.92
C GLU A 243 -23.61 26.21 34.51
N LEU A 244 -24.39 25.77 33.52
CA LEU A 244 -25.52 26.56 33.05
C LEU A 244 -26.71 26.48 33.99
N ILE A 245 -27.34 27.63 34.20
CA ILE A 245 -28.64 27.78 34.85
C ILE A 245 -29.55 28.58 33.94
N VAL A 246 -30.72 28.04 33.63
CA VAL A 246 -31.79 28.78 32.95
C VAL A 246 -32.78 29.21 34.02
N SER A 247 -33.03 30.52 34.12
CA SER A 247 -34.04 31.09 34.99
C SER A 247 -35.14 31.79 34.18
N VAL A 248 -36.37 31.62 34.63
CA VAL A 248 -37.56 32.10 33.97
C VAL A 248 -38.47 32.76 35.00
N ALA A 249 -38.89 33.99 34.75
CA ALA A 249 -39.81 34.73 35.58
C ALA A 249 -41.16 34.89 34.89
N VAL A 250 -42.22 34.56 35.62
CA VAL A 250 -43.61 34.66 35.16
C VAL A 250 -44.44 35.45 36.18
N PRO A 251 -45.23 36.45 35.76
CA PRO A 251 -46.06 37.21 36.68
C PRO A 251 -47.24 36.39 37.22
N ILE A 252 -47.52 36.53 38.51
CA ILE A 252 -48.70 35.99 39.16
C ILE A 252 -49.78 37.07 39.07
N GLN A 253 -50.72 36.93 38.14
CA GLN A 253 -51.73 37.96 37.87
C GLN A 253 -53.13 37.50 38.20
N ARG A 254 -53.93 38.36 38.84
CA ARG A 254 -55.37 38.16 39.07
C ARG A 254 -56.12 39.45 38.68
N PHE A 255 -57.19 39.34 37.92
CA PHE A 255 -58.00 40.49 37.48
C PHE A 255 -57.19 41.67 36.89
N ARG A 256 -56.13 41.37 36.12
CA ARG A 256 -55.17 42.34 35.52
C ARG A 256 -54.23 43.07 36.49
N ALA A 257 -54.23 42.73 37.78
CA ALA A 257 -53.21 43.17 38.73
C ALA A 257 -52.11 42.11 38.88
N VAL A 258 -50.84 42.54 38.92
CA VAL A 258 -49.69 41.67 39.23
C VAL A 258 -49.57 41.60 40.76
N LEU A 259 -49.80 40.42 41.33
CA LEU A 259 -49.73 40.18 42.79
C LEU A 259 -48.32 39.80 43.25
N GLY A 260 -47.47 39.36 42.32
CA GLY A 260 -46.11 38.92 42.58
C GLY A 260 -45.50 38.22 41.37
N VAL A 261 -44.34 37.60 41.55
CA VAL A 261 -43.62 36.90 40.47
C VAL A 261 -43.18 35.52 40.90
N LEU A 262 -43.39 34.55 40.02
CA LEU A 262 -42.83 33.20 40.11
C LEU A 262 -41.53 33.13 39.31
N LEU A 263 -40.40 32.91 39.98
CA LEU A 263 -39.11 32.63 39.36
C LEU A 263 -38.82 31.13 39.41
N LEU A 264 -38.79 30.48 38.26
CA LEU A 264 -38.34 29.09 38.10
C LEU A 264 -36.89 29.07 37.63
N SER A 265 -36.05 28.20 38.20
CA SER A 265 -34.69 27.96 37.71
C SER A 265 -34.37 26.47 37.64
N THR A 266 -33.56 26.08 36.65
CA THR A 266 -32.97 24.72 36.58
C THR A 266 -31.98 24.50 37.71
N GLN A 267 -31.60 23.24 37.95
CA GLN A 267 -30.41 22.95 38.75
C GLN A 267 -29.17 23.30 37.93
N ALA A 268 -28.09 23.64 38.63
CA ALA A 268 -26.81 23.88 37.98
C ALA A 268 -26.32 22.59 37.34
N GLY A 269 -25.94 22.65 36.06
CA GLY A 269 -25.34 21.52 35.34
C GLY A 269 -26.31 20.54 34.69
N ASP A 270 -27.63 20.75 34.78
CA ASP A 270 -28.63 19.88 34.15
C ASP A 270 -28.40 19.74 32.63
N ILE A 271 -28.21 20.87 31.94
CA ILE A 271 -27.97 20.90 30.49
C ILE A 271 -26.58 20.35 30.16
N ASP A 272 -25.58 20.68 30.97
CA ASP A 272 -24.20 20.24 30.76
C ASP A 272 -24.09 18.70 30.88
N ASN A 273 -24.82 18.08 31.82
CA ASN A 273 -24.88 16.62 31.96
C ASN A 273 -25.47 15.92 30.73
N ILE A 274 -26.51 16.50 30.12
CA ILE A 274 -27.12 15.97 28.88
C ILE A 274 -26.11 16.05 27.73
N VAL A 275 -25.47 17.21 27.56
CA VAL A 275 -24.45 17.42 26.53
C VAL A 275 -23.23 16.51 26.74
N HIS A 276 -22.81 16.28 27.99
CA HIS A 276 -21.72 15.36 28.32
C HIS A 276 -22.05 13.91 27.95
N ALA A 277 -23.26 13.44 28.24
CA ALA A 277 -23.71 12.10 27.87
C ALA A 277 -23.72 11.90 26.34
N GLU A 278 -24.18 12.91 25.59
CA GLU A 278 -24.18 12.89 24.13
C GLU A 278 -22.76 12.89 23.55
N ARG A 279 -21.87 13.75 24.05
CA ARG A 279 -20.45 13.77 23.64
C ARG A 279 -19.76 12.45 23.93
N LEU A 280 -20.06 11.80 25.06
CA LEU A 280 -19.53 10.48 25.38
C LEU A 280 -19.98 9.43 24.35
N ALA A 281 -21.23 9.50 23.88
CA ALA A 281 -21.71 8.62 22.81
C ALA A 281 -20.93 8.85 21.51
N ILE A 282 -20.70 10.11 21.12
CA ILE A 282 -19.86 10.47 19.96
C ILE A 282 -18.44 9.90 20.12
N MET A 283 -17.83 10.06 21.30
CA MET A 283 -16.49 9.54 21.58
C MET A 283 -16.41 8.02 21.53
N ARG A 284 -17.47 7.30 21.94
CA ARG A 284 -17.53 5.83 21.81
C ARG A 284 -17.56 5.41 20.33
N VAL A 285 -18.39 6.06 19.51
CA VAL A 285 -18.45 5.80 18.07
C VAL A 285 -17.10 6.13 17.41
N PHE A 286 -16.48 7.26 17.77
CA PHE A 286 -15.14 7.62 17.33
C PHE A 286 -14.08 6.59 17.73
N GLY A 287 -14.13 6.05 18.95
CA GLY A 287 -13.22 5.01 19.41
C GLY A 287 -13.31 3.74 18.56
N VAL A 288 -14.54 3.29 18.25
CA VAL A 288 -14.78 2.15 17.36
C VAL A 288 -14.28 2.46 15.93
N ALA A 289 -14.61 3.63 15.39
CA ALA A 289 -14.16 4.05 14.07
C ALA A 289 -12.63 4.12 13.97
N THR A 290 -11.97 4.65 15.00
CA THR A 290 -10.50 4.71 15.11
C THR A 290 -9.90 3.31 15.11
N LEU A 291 -10.46 2.40 15.91
CA LEU A 291 -10.01 1.01 15.97
C LEU A 291 -10.11 0.31 14.61
N VAL A 292 -11.27 0.42 13.94
CA VAL A 292 -11.49 -0.14 12.60
C VAL A 292 -10.51 0.45 11.59
N ASN A 293 -10.30 1.77 11.63
CA ASN A 293 -9.39 2.46 10.72
C ASN A 293 -7.93 2.02 10.90
N VAL A 294 -7.46 1.90 12.16
CA VAL A 294 -6.13 1.37 12.46
C VAL A 294 -5.98 -0.07 11.96
N LEU A 295 -6.97 -0.93 12.20
CA LEU A 295 -6.95 -2.32 11.72
C LEU A 295 -6.88 -2.39 10.19
N LEU A 296 -7.72 -1.63 9.49
CA LEU A 296 -7.74 -1.60 8.02
C LEU A 296 -6.41 -1.06 7.46
N SER A 297 -5.87 0.00 8.06
CA SER A 297 -4.58 0.59 7.67
C SER A 297 -3.43 -0.41 7.84
N LEU A 298 -3.45 -1.20 8.92
CA LEU A 298 -2.46 -2.24 9.16
C LEU A 298 -2.58 -3.40 8.15
N VAL A 299 -3.81 -3.81 7.81
CA VAL A 299 -4.06 -4.82 6.77
C VAL A 299 -3.50 -4.36 5.43
N LEU A 300 -3.89 -3.16 4.96
CA LEU A 300 -3.39 -2.58 3.70
C LEU A 300 -1.87 -2.47 3.65
N SER A 301 -1.25 -2.06 4.76
CA SER A 301 0.21 -2.00 4.84
C SER A 301 0.85 -3.39 4.72
N SER A 302 0.28 -4.39 5.39
CA SER A 302 0.80 -5.76 5.35
C SER A 302 0.64 -6.42 3.97
N THR A 303 -0.48 -6.15 3.28
CA THR A 303 -0.83 -6.81 2.01
C THR A 303 -0.24 -6.13 0.80
N ILE A 304 -0.05 -4.80 0.82
CA ILE A 304 0.39 -4.01 -0.35
C ILE A 304 1.78 -3.41 -0.10
N ALA A 305 1.91 -2.58 0.94
CA ALA A 305 3.11 -1.75 1.15
C ALA A 305 4.37 -2.58 1.42
N ASN A 306 4.26 -3.62 2.25
CA ASN A 306 5.41 -4.44 2.65
C ASN A 306 6.02 -5.26 1.49
N PRO A 307 5.23 -6.03 0.71
CA PRO A 307 5.74 -6.73 -0.48
C PRO A 307 6.41 -5.79 -1.48
N LEU A 308 5.77 -4.64 -1.78
CA LEU A 308 6.32 -3.66 -2.72
C LEU A 308 7.67 -3.10 -2.24
N ARG A 309 7.79 -2.79 -0.94
CA ARG A 309 9.05 -2.34 -0.34
C ARG A 309 10.15 -3.41 -0.45
N ARG A 310 9.81 -4.69 -0.28
CA ARG A 310 10.77 -5.80 -0.40
C ARG A 310 11.25 -5.96 -1.84
N LEU A 311 10.36 -5.90 -2.83
CA LEU A 311 10.71 -5.94 -4.25
C LEU A 311 11.61 -4.75 -4.63
N SER A 312 11.23 -3.53 -4.22
CA SER A 312 12.03 -2.33 -4.47
C SER A 312 13.42 -2.43 -3.85
N ALA A 313 13.53 -2.90 -2.60
CA ALA A 313 14.81 -3.09 -1.94
C ALA A 313 15.67 -4.15 -2.64
N ALA A 314 15.06 -5.25 -3.12
CA ALA A 314 15.76 -6.27 -3.88
C ALA A 314 16.27 -5.73 -5.23
N ALA A 315 15.44 -4.98 -5.97
CA ALA A 315 15.85 -4.33 -7.22
C ALA A 315 17.02 -3.35 -7.01
N ILE A 316 17.00 -2.56 -5.93
CA ILE A 316 18.11 -1.65 -5.59
C ILE A 316 19.39 -2.44 -5.27
N ARG A 317 19.28 -3.61 -4.62
CA ARG A 317 20.43 -4.49 -4.36
C ARG A 317 20.96 -5.10 -5.64
N VAL A 318 20.12 -5.62 -6.53
CA VAL A 318 20.52 -6.11 -7.86
C VAL A 318 21.27 -5.03 -8.64
N ARG A 319 20.79 -3.78 -8.61
CA ARG A 319 21.46 -2.64 -9.28
C ARG A 319 22.83 -2.29 -8.66
N ARG A 320 23.02 -2.47 -7.34
CA ARG A 320 24.24 -2.06 -6.62
C ARG A 320 25.25 -3.19 -6.41
N GLY A 321 24.81 -4.44 -6.41
CA GLY A 321 25.59 -5.61 -6.02
C GLY A 321 26.14 -6.35 -7.22
N ALA A 322 27.47 -6.30 -7.41
CA ALA A 322 28.18 -7.05 -8.45
C ALA A 322 28.72 -8.42 -7.99
N LYS A 323 28.71 -8.74 -6.68
CA LYS A 323 29.43 -9.91 -6.13
C LYS A 323 28.58 -11.06 -5.63
N THR A 324 27.26 -10.91 -5.51
CA THR A 324 26.37 -12.00 -5.08
C THR A 324 25.07 -11.88 -5.84
N ARG A 325 24.63 -12.96 -6.49
CA ARG A 325 23.34 -12.99 -7.19
C ARG A 325 22.23 -12.84 -6.15
N GLU A 326 21.65 -11.65 -6.09
CA GLU A 326 20.54 -11.34 -5.20
C GLU A 326 19.26 -11.90 -5.81
N GLN A 327 18.54 -12.72 -5.04
CA GLN A 327 17.29 -13.29 -5.50
C GLN A 327 16.14 -12.31 -5.25
N ILE A 328 15.39 -12.02 -6.31
CA ILE A 328 14.14 -11.28 -6.20
C ILE A 328 13.14 -12.13 -5.39
N PRO A 329 12.50 -11.59 -4.34
CA PRO A 329 11.51 -12.32 -3.56
C PRO A 329 10.39 -12.86 -4.44
N ASP A 330 10.07 -14.14 -4.28
CA ASP A 330 9.01 -14.79 -5.05
C ASP A 330 7.64 -14.55 -4.42
N PHE A 331 6.77 -13.88 -5.19
CA PHE A 331 5.37 -13.68 -4.87
C PHE A 331 4.45 -14.32 -5.91
N SER A 332 4.93 -15.32 -6.68
CA SER A 332 4.17 -16.06 -7.70
C SER A 332 2.86 -16.69 -7.20
N ALA A 333 2.80 -17.07 -5.92
CA ALA A 333 1.59 -17.60 -5.30
C ALA A 333 0.46 -16.55 -5.18
N ARG A 334 0.76 -15.26 -5.36
CA ARG A 334 -0.24 -14.19 -5.36
C ARG A 334 -0.81 -14.01 -6.77
N GLN A 335 -2.13 -13.97 -6.86
CA GLN A 335 -2.85 -13.72 -8.12
C GLN A 335 -3.23 -12.24 -8.25
N ASP A 336 -2.32 -11.34 -7.92
CA ASP A 336 -2.49 -9.89 -7.99
C ASP A 336 -1.37 -9.23 -8.81
N GLU A 337 -1.45 -7.92 -9.02
CA GLU A 337 -0.47 -7.14 -9.77
C GLU A 337 0.92 -7.20 -9.14
N ILE A 338 1.00 -7.41 -7.82
CA ILE A 338 2.25 -7.56 -7.09
C ILE A 338 2.91 -8.91 -7.42
N GLY A 339 2.11 -9.99 -7.54
CA GLY A 339 2.57 -11.28 -8.02
C GLY A 339 3.12 -11.21 -9.44
N ASN A 340 2.38 -10.60 -10.38
CA ASN A 340 2.83 -10.41 -11.75
C ASN A 340 4.12 -9.58 -11.84
N LEU A 341 4.22 -8.50 -11.05
CA LEU A 341 5.43 -7.68 -10.97
C LEU A 341 6.64 -8.47 -10.43
N SER A 342 6.44 -9.33 -9.43
CA SER A 342 7.49 -10.19 -8.88
C SER A 342 8.02 -11.17 -9.93
N ILE A 343 7.12 -11.79 -10.71
CA ILE A 343 7.48 -12.71 -11.80
C ILE A 343 8.30 -11.96 -12.85
N ALA A 344 7.78 -10.85 -13.38
CA ALA A 344 8.44 -10.07 -14.43
C ALA A 344 9.83 -9.55 -13.98
N LEU A 345 9.93 -9.04 -12.75
CA LEU A 345 11.21 -8.55 -12.21
C LEU A 345 12.23 -9.68 -12.05
N ARG A 346 11.79 -10.88 -11.65
CA ARG A 346 12.65 -12.06 -11.53
C ARG A 346 13.12 -12.55 -12.90
N GLU A 347 12.24 -12.63 -13.89
CA GLU A 347 12.60 -13.02 -15.26
C GLU A 347 13.62 -12.07 -15.87
N MET A 348 13.38 -10.75 -15.76
CA MET A 348 14.34 -9.74 -16.22
C MET A 348 15.69 -9.84 -15.50
N THR A 349 15.69 -10.08 -14.19
CA THR A 349 16.93 -10.22 -13.40
C THR A 349 17.68 -11.50 -13.77
N THR A 350 16.97 -12.59 -14.04
CA THR A 350 17.57 -13.87 -14.46
C THR A 350 18.20 -13.72 -15.84
N ALA A 351 17.46 -13.16 -16.81
CA ALA A 351 17.98 -12.89 -18.15
C ALA A 351 19.21 -11.95 -18.13
N LEU A 352 19.24 -10.98 -17.20
CA LEU A 352 20.41 -10.12 -17.00
C LEU A 352 21.62 -10.93 -16.51
N TYR A 353 21.44 -11.81 -15.53
CA TYR A 353 22.53 -12.66 -15.02
C TYR A 353 23.02 -13.65 -16.07
N ASP A 354 22.12 -14.31 -16.80
CA ASP A 354 22.50 -15.22 -17.89
C ASP A 354 23.33 -14.50 -18.96
N ARG A 355 22.99 -13.24 -19.26
CA ARG A 355 23.76 -12.40 -20.18
C ARG A 355 25.13 -12.02 -19.62
N ILE A 356 25.23 -11.68 -18.34
CA ILE A 356 26.52 -11.38 -17.70
C ILE A 356 27.43 -12.61 -17.73
N ASP A 357 26.91 -13.78 -17.37
CA ASP A 357 27.65 -15.05 -17.40
C ASP A 357 28.16 -15.36 -18.82
N ALA A 358 27.30 -15.16 -19.83
CA ALA A 358 27.69 -15.35 -21.22
C ALA A 358 28.80 -14.39 -21.67
N ILE A 359 28.80 -13.15 -21.17
CA ILE A 359 29.86 -12.15 -21.45
C ILE A 359 31.16 -12.53 -20.71
N GLU A 360 31.09 -12.95 -19.44
CA GLU A 360 32.26 -13.36 -18.67
C GLU A 360 32.94 -14.60 -19.28
N SER A 361 32.15 -15.62 -19.62
CA SER A 361 32.66 -16.81 -20.33
C SER A 361 33.30 -16.43 -21.66
N PHE A 362 32.63 -15.57 -22.45
CA PHE A 362 33.18 -15.10 -23.72
C PHE A 362 34.53 -14.37 -23.55
N ALA A 363 34.64 -13.49 -22.55
CA ALA A 363 35.87 -12.78 -22.27
C ALA A 363 37.01 -13.71 -21.84
N ALA A 364 36.70 -14.75 -21.05
CA ALA A 364 37.66 -15.79 -20.67
C ALA A 364 38.15 -16.57 -21.89
N ASP A 365 37.24 -17.03 -22.73
CA ASP A 365 37.57 -17.81 -23.94
C ASP A 365 38.43 -16.98 -24.92
N VAL A 366 38.05 -15.73 -25.17
CA VAL A 366 38.84 -14.78 -25.99
C VAL A 366 40.24 -14.59 -25.41
N SER A 367 40.36 -14.45 -24.09
CA SER A 367 41.67 -14.28 -23.43
C SER A 367 42.56 -15.49 -23.62
N HIS A 368 42.01 -16.70 -23.54
CA HIS A 368 42.75 -17.94 -23.80
C HIS A 368 43.19 -18.05 -25.26
N GLU A 369 42.29 -17.78 -26.21
CA GLU A 369 42.59 -17.91 -27.63
C GLU A 369 43.53 -16.84 -28.18
N LEU A 370 43.58 -15.64 -27.59
CA LEU A 370 44.60 -14.64 -27.90
C LEU A 370 45.97 -14.98 -27.30
N LYS A 371 46.00 -15.58 -26.10
CA LYS A 371 47.26 -15.91 -25.39
C LYS A 371 48.06 -17.00 -26.11
N ASN A 372 47.39 -17.95 -26.77
CA ASN A 372 48.01 -19.05 -27.49
C ASN A 372 48.94 -18.59 -28.63
N PRO A 373 48.46 -17.88 -29.68
CA PRO A 373 49.31 -17.37 -30.76
C PRO A 373 50.32 -16.34 -30.26
N LEU A 374 50.00 -15.52 -29.25
CA LEU A 374 50.96 -14.57 -28.67
C LEU A 374 52.14 -15.29 -28.00
N THR A 375 51.88 -16.42 -27.33
CA THR A 375 52.93 -17.23 -26.71
C THR A 375 53.79 -17.90 -27.77
N SER A 376 53.18 -18.46 -28.82
CA SER A 376 53.89 -19.05 -29.98
C SER A 376 54.75 -18.01 -30.69
N LEU A 377 54.21 -16.81 -30.97
CA LEU A 377 54.93 -15.69 -31.56
C LEU A 377 56.14 -15.28 -30.74
N ARG A 378 55.95 -15.12 -29.42
CA ARG A 378 57.05 -14.79 -28.51
C ARG A 378 58.14 -15.86 -28.57
N SER A 379 57.78 -17.14 -28.46
CA SER A 379 58.75 -18.24 -28.54
C SER A 379 59.49 -18.28 -29.88
N ALA A 380 58.78 -18.05 -31.00
CA ALA A 380 59.40 -18.02 -32.32
C ALA A 380 60.35 -16.82 -32.48
N VAL A 381 59.97 -15.64 -32.01
CA VAL A 381 60.80 -14.42 -32.05
C VAL A 381 62.03 -14.54 -31.14
N GLU A 382 61.89 -15.13 -29.94
CA GLU A 382 63.01 -15.39 -29.02
C GLU A 382 63.97 -16.46 -29.56
N THR A 383 63.47 -17.43 -30.32
CA THR A 383 64.28 -18.53 -30.89
C THR A 383 64.93 -18.15 -32.22
N LEU A 384 64.38 -17.18 -32.96
CA LEU A 384 64.87 -16.75 -34.27
C LEU A 384 66.37 -16.35 -34.28
N PRO A 385 66.91 -15.62 -33.28
CA PRO A 385 68.34 -15.32 -33.20
C PRO A 385 69.23 -16.55 -32.94
N LEU A 386 68.68 -17.61 -32.33
CA LEU A 386 69.40 -18.83 -31.97
C LEU A 386 69.46 -19.84 -33.13
N ALA A 387 68.62 -19.65 -34.17
CA ALA A 387 68.54 -20.54 -35.32
C ALA A 387 69.77 -20.41 -36.23
N ARG A 388 70.54 -21.50 -36.37
CA ARG A 388 71.81 -21.52 -37.13
C ARG A 388 71.66 -21.88 -38.61
N SER A 389 70.58 -22.56 -38.99
CA SER A 389 70.31 -22.92 -40.38
C SER A 389 69.28 -21.98 -41.01
N ASP A 390 69.42 -21.70 -42.31
CA ASP A 390 68.45 -20.88 -43.04
C ASP A 390 67.07 -21.57 -43.13
N ASP A 391 67.04 -22.91 -43.13
CA ASP A 391 65.78 -23.67 -43.09
C ASP A 391 65.05 -23.47 -41.76
N SER A 392 65.76 -23.51 -40.62
CA SER A 392 65.16 -23.24 -39.30
C SER A 392 64.65 -21.81 -39.19
N LYS A 393 65.41 -20.82 -39.68
CA LYS A 393 64.97 -19.41 -39.70
C LYS A 393 63.71 -19.22 -40.55
N LYS A 394 63.66 -19.88 -41.71
CA LYS A 394 62.49 -19.84 -42.59
C LYS A 394 61.26 -20.44 -41.90
N ARG A 395 61.39 -21.60 -41.25
CA ARG A 395 60.28 -22.20 -40.47
C ARG A 395 59.79 -21.29 -39.35
N LEU A 396 60.69 -20.68 -38.59
CA LEU A 396 60.32 -19.74 -37.52
C LEU A 396 59.63 -18.49 -38.07
N MET A 397 60.10 -17.95 -39.20
CA MET A 397 59.44 -16.84 -39.90
C MET A 397 58.05 -17.22 -40.42
N ASP A 398 57.90 -18.44 -40.93
CA ASP A 398 56.61 -18.97 -41.39
C ASP A 398 55.62 -19.11 -40.23
N VAL A 399 56.08 -19.59 -39.06
CA VAL A 399 55.27 -19.62 -37.82
C VAL A 399 54.83 -18.21 -37.42
N ILE A 400 55.75 -17.23 -37.44
CA ILE A 400 55.42 -15.84 -37.10
C ILE A 400 54.36 -15.28 -38.04
N GLN A 401 54.55 -15.41 -39.36
CA GLN A 401 53.58 -14.92 -40.35
C GLN A 401 52.23 -15.63 -40.22
N HIS A 402 52.25 -16.93 -39.94
CA HIS A 402 51.04 -17.71 -39.75
C HIS A 402 50.24 -17.21 -38.54
N ASP A 403 50.89 -17.05 -37.38
CA ASP A 403 50.22 -16.66 -36.14
C ASP A 403 49.76 -15.19 -36.14
N VAL A 404 50.47 -14.30 -36.86
CA VAL A 404 49.99 -12.92 -37.10
C VAL A 404 48.70 -12.92 -37.93
N ARG A 405 48.67 -13.69 -39.04
CA ARG A 405 47.44 -13.81 -39.84
C ARG A 405 46.31 -14.47 -39.06
N ARG A 406 46.62 -15.39 -38.15
CA ARG A 406 45.63 -16.02 -37.26
C ARG A 406 45.05 -15.00 -36.28
N LEU A 407 45.89 -14.19 -35.63
CA LEU A 407 45.45 -13.12 -34.73
C LEU A 407 44.55 -12.10 -35.43
N ASP A 408 44.93 -11.66 -36.63
CA ASP A 408 44.14 -10.69 -37.41
C ASP A 408 42.73 -11.21 -37.74
N ARG A 409 42.64 -12.48 -38.17
CA ARG A 409 41.36 -13.17 -38.37
C ARG A 409 40.56 -13.30 -37.09
N LEU A 410 41.18 -13.73 -36.00
CA LEU A 410 40.50 -13.94 -34.70
C LEU A 410 39.95 -12.62 -34.14
N ILE A 411 40.71 -11.53 -34.24
CA ILE A 411 40.26 -10.19 -33.82
C ILE A 411 39.09 -9.71 -34.70
N SER A 412 39.16 -9.92 -36.01
CA SER A 412 38.07 -9.57 -36.93
C SER A 412 36.79 -10.33 -36.59
N ASP A 413 36.88 -11.65 -36.41
CA ASP A 413 35.74 -12.50 -36.04
C ASP A 413 35.12 -12.10 -34.68
N ILE A 414 35.95 -11.76 -33.69
CA ILE A 414 35.49 -11.27 -32.38
C ILE A 414 34.78 -9.92 -32.52
N SER A 415 35.35 -9.00 -33.30
CA SER A 415 34.74 -7.69 -33.56
C SER A 415 33.37 -7.86 -34.24
N ASP A 416 33.28 -8.73 -35.23
CA ASP A 416 32.04 -9.01 -35.94
C ASP A 416 30.98 -9.68 -35.04
N ALA A 417 31.40 -10.64 -34.22
CA ALA A 417 30.53 -11.28 -33.23
C ALA A 417 30.01 -10.27 -32.20
N SER A 418 30.86 -9.37 -31.69
CA SER A 418 30.45 -8.37 -30.69
C SER A 418 29.53 -7.30 -31.26
N ARG A 419 29.63 -6.97 -32.56
CA ARG A 419 28.75 -6.01 -33.24
C ARG A 419 27.39 -6.59 -33.62
N LEU A 420 27.30 -7.91 -33.78
CA LEU A 420 26.12 -8.59 -34.29
C LEU A 420 24.84 -8.23 -33.53
N ASP A 421 24.84 -8.30 -32.20
CA ASP A 421 23.65 -8.01 -31.37
C ASP A 421 23.14 -6.57 -31.56
N ALA A 422 24.04 -5.61 -31.74
CA ALA A 422 23.67 -4.20 -31.91
C ALA A 422 23.16 -3.92 -33.33
N GLU A 423 23.66 -4.62 -34.34
CA GLU A 423 23.20 -4.47 -35.73
C GLU A 423 21.84 -5.14 -35.96
N LEU A 424 21.62 -6.34 -35.41
CA LEU A 424 20.34 -7.04 -35.46
C LEU A 424 19.20 -6.24 -34.80
N ALA A 425 19.52 -5.34 -33.86
CA ALA A 425 18.55 -4.49 -33.17
C ALA A 425 18.34 -3.11 -33.84
N ARG A 426 19.22 -2.70 -34.77
CA ARG A 426 19.18 -1.35 -35.40
C ARG A 426 18.69 -1.36 -36.83
N VAL A 427 18.84 -2.46 -37.55
CA VAL A 427 18.43 -2.58 -38.95
C VAL A 427 17.07 -3.26 -38.98
N ASP A 428 16.12 -2.68 -39.71
CA ASP A 428 14.81 -3.29 -39.91
C ASP A 428 14.99 -4.51 -40.83
N ALA A 429 14.47 -5.67 -40.38
CA ALA A 429 14.50 -6.89 -41.18
C ALA A 429 13.69 -6.70 -42.47
N GLY A 430 14.34 -6.89 -43.62
CA GLY A 430 13.71 -6.78 -44.94
C GLY A 430 13.29 -8.13 -45.51
N SER A 431 12.60 -8.13 -46.66
CA SER A 431 12.32 -9.34 -47.42
C SER A 431 13.55 -9.73 -48.24
N VAL A 432 14.11 -10.92 -47.98
CA VAL A 432 15.30 -11.46 -48.64
C VAL A 432 14.91 -12.63 -49.55
N ASP A 433 15.22 -12.53 -50.84
CA ASP A 433 15.05 -13.64 -51.78
C ASP A 433 16.26 -14.60 -51.70
N MET A 434 16.05 -15.76 -51.08
CA MET A 434 17.08 -16.77 -50.87
C MET A 434 17.60 -17.36 -52.20
N GLU A 435 16.80 -17.39 -53.25
CA GLU A 435 17.25 -17.90 -54.54
C GLU A 435 18.30 -16.97 -55.16
N VAL A 436 18.05 -15.65 -55.10
CA VAL A 436 18.98 -14.62 -55.56
C VAL A 436 20.26 -14.65 -54.73
N LEU A 437 20.11 -14.60 -53.40
CA LEU A 437 21.25 -14.59 -52.48
C LEU A 437 22.15 -15.82 -52.65
N LEU A 438 21.58 -17.03 -52.70
CA LEU A 438 22.37 -18.26 -52.87
C LEU A 438 23.06 -18.31 -54.23
N ARG A 439 22.36 -17.93 -55.31
CA ARG A 439 22.96 -17.93 -56.65
C ARG A 439 24.19 -17.03 -56.69
N ASP A 440 24.06 -15.80 -56.19
CA ASP A 440 25.12 -14.80 -56.26
C ASP A 440 26.33 -15.24 -55.37
N LEU A 441 26.08 -15.78 -54.18
CA LEU A 441 27.14 -16.31 -53.30
C LEU A 441 27.83 -17.56 -53.86
N ILE A 442 27.08 -18.47 -54.48
CA ILE A 442 27.65 -19.68 -55.10
C ILE A 442 28.49 -19.30 -56.32
N GLU A 443 28.07 -18.32 -57.11
CA GLU A 443 28.84 -17.82 -58.25
C GLU A 443 30.20 -17.26 -57.81
N VAL A 444 30.20 -16.40 -56.78
CA VAL A 444 31.44 -15.91 -56.16
C VAL A 444 32.29 -17.07 -55.65
N SER A 445 31.68 -18.03 -54.94
CA SER A 445 32.39 -19.19 -54.37
C SER A 445 33.03 -20.09 -55.44
N ARG A 446 32.41 -20.22 -56.63
CA ARG A 446 32.97 -20.95 -57.78
C ARG A 446 34.17 -20.23 -58.41
N GLN A 447 34.18 -18.91 -58.39
CA GLN A 447 35.29 -18.10 -58.93
C GLN A 447 36.53 -18.12 -58.05
N VAL A 448 36.37 -18.31 -56.73
CA VAL A 448 37.48 -18.47 -55.78
C VAL A 448 38.16 -19.83 -55.99
N ARG A 449 38.97 -19.95 -57.06
CA ARG A 449 39.86 -21.09 -57.26
C ARG A 449 40.93 -21.07 -56.18
N SER A 450 40.82 -21.97 -55.22
CA SER A 450 41.95 -22.27 -54.34
C SER A 450 43.05 -22.86 -55.22
N THR A 451 44.25 -22.28 -55.18
CA THR A 451 45.42 -22.75 -55.93
C THR A 451 45.84 -24.17 -55.54
N LYS A 452 45.23 -24.76 -54.50
CA LYS A 452 45.58 -26.06 -53.91
C LYS A 452 44.48 -27.14 -53.97
N LYS A 453 43.19 -26.80 -54.00
CA LYS A 453 42.06 -27.78 -54.03
C LYS A 453 41.00 -27.36 -55.07
N GLN A 454 40.78 -28.18 -56.10
CA GLN A 454 39.65 -28.01 -57.03
C GLN A 454 38.39 -28.61 -56.41
N VAL A 455 37.34 -27.81 -56.25
CA VAL A 455 36.07 -28.22 -55.63
C VAL A 455 34.94 -27.92 -56.60
N GLU A 456 34.10 -28.92 -56.87
CA GLU A 456 32.89 -28.78 -57.66
C GLU A 456 31.72 -28.39 -56.76
N ILE A 457 31.06 -27.27 -57.06
CA ILE A 457 29.90 -26.79 -56.30
C ILE A 457 28.65 -26.95 -57.17
N GLU A 458 27.81 -27.91 -56.82
CA GLU A 458 26.49 -28.14 -57.42
C GLU A 458 25.43 -27.32 -56.68
N TYR A 459 24.53 -26.68 -57.44
CA TYR A 459 23.42 -25.91 -56.89
C TYR A 459 22.10 -26.45 -57.44
N ALA A 460 21.20 -26.85 -56.56
CA ALA A 460 19.89 -27.40 -56.91
C ALA A 460 18.77 -26.68 -56.16
N ILE A 461 17.67 -26.40 -56.85
CA ILE A 461 16.46 -25.82 -56.25
C ILE A 461 15.33 -26.81 -56.46
N ASP A 462 14.67 -27.21 -55.37
CA ASP A 462 13.49 -28.05 -55.45
C ASP A 462 12.25 -27.21 -55.80
N ARG A 463 11.95 -27.13 -57.09
CA ARG A 463 10.75 -26.48 -57.62
C ARG A 463 9.69 -27.53 -57.92
N LYS A 464 8.55 -27.44 -57.23
CA LYS A 464 7.36 -28.19 -57.67
C LYS A 464 6.91 -27.66 -59.05
N PRO A 465 6.72 -28.52 -60.06
CA PRO A 465 6.18 -28.11 -61.34
C PRO A 465 4.83 -27.39 -61.13
N ASN A 466 4.62 -26.24 -61.77
CA ASN A 466 3.40 -25.41 -61.70
C ASN A 466 3.15 -24.54 -60.45
N VAL A 467 4.11 -24.31 -59.56
CA VAL A 467 3.94 -23.32 -58.46
C VAL A 467 5.00 -22.22 -58.57
N LYS A 468 4.58 -20.95 -58.67
CA LYS A 468 5.46 -19.78 -58.48
C LYS A 468 5.78 -19.61 -56.99
N THR A 469 6.47 -20.58 -56.40
CA THR A 469 6.95 -20.49 -55.02
C THR A 469 8.16 -19.56 -54.98
N ARG A 470 8.01 -18.40 -54.32
CA ARG A 470 9.13 -17.49 -54.06
C ARG A 470 9.88 -17.92 -52.79
N PHE A 471 11.20 -17.88 -52.76
CA PHE A 471 11.98 -18.34 -51.60
C PHE A 471 12.31 -17.15 -50.69
N VAL A 472 11.29 -16.42 -50.24
CA VAL A 472 11.46 -15.16 -49.48
C VAL A 472 11.42 -15.44 -47.98
N VAL A 473 12.39 -14.89 -47.26
CA VAL A 473 12.49 -14.91 -45.80
C VAL A 473 12.61 -13.49 -45.27
N THR A 474 12.14 -13.25 -44.05
CA THR A 474 12.32 -11.95 -43.38
C THR A 474 13.68 -11.93 -42.67
N GLY A 475 14.54 -10.97 -42.99
CA GLY A 475 15.86 -10.90 -42.40
C GLY A 475 16.82 -9.89 -43.00
N HIS A 476 18.10 -10.07 -42.66
CA HIS A 476 19.21 -9.27 -43.15
C HIS A 476 20.00 -10.07 -44.19
N ASP A 477 20.01 -9.60 -45.44
CA ASP A 477 20.69 -10.23 -46.57
C ASP A 477 22.19 -10.48 -46.28
N LEU A 478 22.90 -9.49 -45.75
CA LEU A 478 24.32 -9.58 -45.40
C LEU A 478 24.58 -10.64 -44.31
N ARG A 479 23.72 -10.74 -43.29
CA ARG A 479 23.92 -11.69 -42.18
C ARG A 479 23.52 -13.11 -42.56
N ILE A 480 22.44 -13.28 -43.31
CA ILE A 480 22.09 -14.59 -43.88
C ILE A 480 23.18 -15.04 -44.86
N GLY A 481 23.69 -14.12 -45.69
CA GLY A 481 24.81 -14.39 -46.59
C GLY A 481 26.08 -14.83 -45.85
N GLN A 482 26.36 -14.24 -44.69
CA GLN A 482 27.46 -14.65 -43.82
C GLN A 482 27.33 -16.10 -43.35
N ILE A 483 26.13 -16.56 -42.97
CA ILE A 483 25.90 -17.98 -42.63
C ILE A 483 26.29 -18.85 -43.82
N ILE A 484 25.78 -18.54 -45.01
CA ILE A 484 26.00 -19.35 -46.21
C ILE A 484 27.49 -19.38 -46.57
N ALA A 485 28.16 -18.23 -46.56
CA ALA A 485 29.59 -18.14 -46.86
C ALA A 485 30.41 -18.98 -45.87
N ASN A 486 30.13 -18.88 -44.57
CA ASN A 486 30.79 -19.68 -43.54
C ASN A 486 30.59 -21.18 -43.75
N LEU A 487 29.37 -21.61 -44.08
CA LEU A 487 29.06 -23.02 -44.32
C LEU A 487 29.74 -23.56 -45.58
N ILE A 488 29.78 -22.78 -46.67
CA ILE A 488 30.48 -23.15 -47.91
C ILE A 488 32.00 -23.22 -47.67
N GLU A 489 32.57 -22.25 -46.97
CA GLU A 489 34.00 -22.26 -46.63
C GLU A 489 34.37 -23.44 -45.73
N ASN A 490 33.51 -23.76 -44.75
CA ASN A 490 33.66 -24.95 -43.92
C ASN A 490 33.63 -26.23 -44.77
N ALA A 491 32.64 -26.39 -45.64
CA ALA A 491 32.55 -27.53 -46.57
C ALA A 491 33.81 -27.65 -47.46
N ARG A 492 34.25 -26.54 -48.08
CA ARG A 492 35.47 -26.51 -48.93
C ARG A 492 36.73 -26.94 -48.21
N SER A 493 36.79 -26.75 -46.90
CA SER A 493 37.97 -27.08 -46.13
C SER A 493 38.08 -28.57 -45.80
N PHE A 494 36.96 -29.28 -45.67
CA PHE A 494 36.89 -30.71 -45.32
C PHE A 494 36.79 -31.66 -46.52
N VAL A 495 36.51 -31.15 -47.72
CA VAL A 495 36.46 -32.00 -48.92
C VAL A 495 37.86 -32.52 -49.33
N PRO A 496 37.94 -33.72 -49.95
CA PRO A 496 39.18 -34.29 -50.46
C PRO A 496 39.88 -33.41 -51.52
N GLU A 497 41.20 -33.51 -51.63
CA GLU A 497 41.98 -32.75 -52.63
C GLU A 497 41.62 -33.08 -54.08
N LYS A 498 41.23 -34.33 -54.35
CA LYS A 498 40.78 -34.80 -55.67
C LYS A 498 39.33 -35.27 -55.57
N GLY A 499 38.45 -34.71 -56.40
CA GLY A 499 37.03 -35.06 -56.42
C GLY A 499 36.22 -34.45 -55.28
N GLY A 500 36.65 -33.31 -54.71
CA GLY A 500 35.88 -32.59 -53.71
C GLY A 500 34.58 -32.04 -54.30
N LYS A 501 33.46 -32.35 -53.64
CA LYS A 501 32.11 -32.01 -54.10
C LYS A 501 31.31 -31.36 -52.98
N ILE A 502 30.67 -30.25 -53.28
CA ILE A 502 29.74 -29.54 -52.40
C ILE A 502 28.40 -29.43 -53.10
N THR A 503 27.33 -29.83 -52.43
CA THR A 503 25.97 -29.71 -52.96
C THR A 503 25.20 -28.72 -52.09
N VAL A 504 24.74 -27.62 -52.71
CA VAL A 504 23.84 -26.66 -52.08
C VAL A 504 22.44 -26.88 -52.62
N ARG A 505 21.48 -27.19 -51.74
CA ARG A 505 20.08 -27.40 -52.12
C ARG A 505 19.16 -26.44 -51.37
N LEU A 506 18.23 -25.83 -52.11
CA LEU A 506 17.20 -24.95 -51.58
C LEU A 506 15.82 -25.60 -51.72
N VAL A 507 15.09 -25.71 -50.60
CA VAL A 507 13.75 -26.32 -50.54
C VAL A 507 12.81 -25.40 -49.78
N ARG A 508 11.57 -25.23 -50.26
CA ARG A 508 10.52 -24.50 -49.52
C ARG A 508 9.51 -25.50 -48.97
N THR A 509 9.33 -25.47 -47.66
CA THR A 509 8.19 -26.10 -46.97
C THR A 509 7.06 -25.08 -46.78
N ARG A 510 5.94 -25.48 -46.16
CA ARG A 510 4.80 -24.57 -45.94
C ARG A 510 5.17 -23.36 -45.08
N SER A 511 6.03 -23.54 -44.09
CA SER A 511 6.38 -22.52 -43.09
C SER A 511 7.85 -22.12 -43.07
N ARG A 512 8.73 -22.89 -43.73
CA ARG A 512 10.19 -22.65 -43.71
C ARG A 512 10.85 -22.77 -45.07
N CYS A 513 11.82 -21.91 -45.33
CA CYS A 513 12.81 -22.03 -46.38
C CYS A 513 14.01 -22.79 -45.81
N VAL A 514 14.37 -23.91 -46.42
CA VAL A 514 15.41 -24.83 -45.95
C VAL A 514 16.54 -24.85 -46.97
N THR A 515 17.72 -24.42 -46.54
CA THR A 515 18.96 -24.51 -47.31
C THR A 515 19.82 -25.60 -46.71
N THR A 516 20.20 -26.59 -47.52
CA THR A 516 21.12 -27.66 -47.12
C THR A 516 22.44 -27.51 -47.86
N ILE A 517 23.55 -27.58 -47.13
CA ILE A 517 24.91 -27.57 -47.68
C ILE A 517 25.55 -28.89 -47.29
N GLU A 518 25.87 -29.69 -48.30
CA GLU A 518 26.41 -31.05 -48.17
C GLU A 518 27.82 -31.09 -48.74
N ASP A 519 28.74 -31.76 -48.05
CA ASP A 519 30.09 -32.04 -48.54
C ASP A 519 30.35 -33.55 -48.59
N ASN A 520 31.39 -33.96 -49.33
CA ASN A 520 31.87 -35.34 -49.38
C ASN A 520 33.15 -35.56 -48.54
N GLY A 521 33.27 -34.83 -47.43
CA GLY A 521 34.37 -34.97 -46.47
C GLY A 521 34.22 -36.20 -45.55
N PRO A 522 35.03 -36.29 -44.49
CA PRO A 522 34.98 -37.40 -43.53
C PRO A 522 33.71 -37.43 -42.65
N GLY A 523 32.87 -36.38 -42.73
CA GLY A 523 31.75 -36.17 -41.83
C GLY A 523 32.17 -35.67 -40.44
N ILE A 524 31.25 -35.71 -39.50
CA ILE A 524 31.41 -35.22 -38.13
C ILE A 524 31.38 -36.42 -37.17
N GLN A 525 32.28 -36.49 -36.20
CA GLN A 525 32.20 -37.56 -35.18
C GLN A 525 30.89 -37.46 -34.41
N ALA A 526 30.23 -38.59 -34.13
CA ALA A 526 28.88 -38.60 -33.56
C ALA A 526 28.82 -37.89 -32.19
N GLU A 527 29.88 -37.95 -31.40
CA GLU A 527 29.99 -37.28 -30.10
C GLU A 527 30.15 -35.76 -30.22
N ASN A 528 30.54 -35.26 -31.40
CA ASN A 528 30.91 -33.87 -31.62
C ASN A 528 29.86 -33.06 -32.39
N ILE A 529 28.79 -33.69 -32.92
CA ILE A 529 27.77 -33.01 -33.78
C ILE A 529 27.18 -31.76 -33.12
N ASP A 530 26.87 -31.79 -31.83
CA ASP A 530 26.35 -30.62 -31.13
C ASP A 530 27.46 -29.63 -30.73
N ARG A 531 28.67 -30.15 -30.47
CA ARG A 531 29.83 -29.38 -30.00
C ARG A 531 30.45 -28.50 -31.09
N ILE A 532 30.26 -28.82 -32.38
CA ILE A 532 30.78 -27.98 -33.48
C ILE A 532 30.21 -26.55 -33.49
N PHE A 533 29.10 -26.32 -32.78
CA PHE A 533 28.49 -25.00 -32.61
C PHE A 533 28.98 -24.28 -31.34
N GLU A 534 29.78 -24.92 -30.50
CA GLU A 534 30.47 -24.27 -29.37
C GLU A 534 31.51 -23.27 -29.89
N ARG A 535 31.70 -22.18 -29.15
CA ARG A 535 32.68 -21.14 -29.51
C ARG A 535 34.09 -21.68 -29.41
N PHE A 536 34.94 -21.31 -30.36
CA PHE A 536 36.36 -21.71 -30.42
C PHE A 536 36.61 -23.22 -30.53
N TYR A 537 35.57 -24.02 -30.75
CA TYR A 537 35.70 -25.45 -30.96
C TYR A 537 36.18 -25.77 -32.39
N THR A 538 37.10 -26.74 -32.52
CA THR A 538 37.59 -27.25 -33.80
C THR A 538 38.03 -28.71 -33.66
N ASP A 539 37.61 -29.58 -34.58
CA ASP A 539 37.89 -31.03 -34.59
C ASP A 539 38.78 -31.42 -35.79
N ARG A 540 39.71 -30.55 -36.19
CA ARG A 540 40.50 -30.70 -37.41
C ARG A 540 41.83 -31.43 -37.16
N PRO A 541 42.25 -32.39 -38.02
CA PRO A 541 43.57 -33.03 -37.92
C PRO A 541 44.72 -32.01 -38.08
N GLU A 542 45.84 -32.24 -37.39
CA GLU A 542 47.01 -31.33 -37.39
C GLU A 542 47.58 -31.05 -38.79
N SER A 543 47.42 -31.98 -39.74
CA SER A 543 47.94 -31.89 -41.11
C SER A 543 47.21 -30.90 -42.02
N GLU A 544 45.97 -30.51 -41.71
CA GLU A 544 45.16 -29.58 -42.52
C GLU A 544 45.15 -28.13 -41.99
N GLY A 545 46.16 -27.75 -41.21
CA GLY A 545 46.41 -26.35 -40.84
C GLY A 545 45.63 -25.89 -39.62
N PHE A 546 46.11 -26.30 -38.44
CA PHE A 546 45.71 -25.71 -37.17
C PHE A 546 45.92 -24.19 -37.22
N GLY A 547 44.83 -23.39 -37.12
CA GLY A 547 44.88 -21.92 -37.12
C GLY A 547 44.39 -21.20 -38.39
N GLN A 548 43.83 -21.89 -39.37
CA GLN A 548 43.13 -21.23 -40.49
C GLN A 548 41.74 -20.69 -40.10
N ASN A 549 41.10 -21.28 -39.10
CA ASN A 549 39.75 -20.94 -38.67
C ASN A 549 39.72 -20.59 -37.18
N SER A 550 38.92 -19.58 -36.80
CA SER A 550 38.80 -19.10 -35.42
C SER A 550 37.92 -20.00 -34.54
N GLY A 551 37.17 -20.94 -35.12
CA GLY A 551 36.17 -21.75 -34.39
C GLY A 551 34.92 -20.95 -33.98
N LEU A 552 34.82 -19.68 -34.39
CA LEU A 552 33.66 -18.82 -34.12
C LEU A 552 32.58 -18.91 -35.22
N GLY A 553 32.96 -19.22 -36.46
CA GLY A 553 32.06 -19.14 -37.62
C GLY A 553 30.74 -19.90 -37.49
N LEU A 554 30.77 -21.16 -37.02
CA LEU A 554 29.55 -21.97 -36.84
C LEU A 554 28.69 -21.49 -35.67
N SER A 555 29.31 -21.09 -34.56
CA SER A 555 28.61 -20.52 -33.39
C SER A 555 27.89 -19.21 -33.74
N ILE A 556 28.56 -18.31 -34.48
CA ILE A 556 27.98 -17.06 -35.00
C ILE A 556 26.85 -17.39 -35.97
N SER A 557 27.07 -18.34 -36.88
CA SER A 557 26.06 -18.72 -37.88
C SER A 557 24.77 -19.23 -37.22
N ARG A 558 24.90 -20.00 -36.13
CA ARG A 558 23.76 -20.47 -35.33
C ARG A 558 23.04 -19.31 -34.64
N GLN A 559 23.78 -18.38 -34.03
CA GLN A 559 23.21 -17.19 -33.41
C GLN A 559 22.47 -16.31 -34.42
N ILE A 560 23.02 -16.10 -35.62
CA ILE A 560 22.34 -15.37 -36.70
C ILE A 560 21.05 -16.11 -37.10
N ALA A 561 21.09 -17.44 -37.28
CA ALA A 561 19.91 -18.20 -37.66
C ALA A 561 18.79 -18.11 -36.61
N GLU A 562 19.13 -18.22 -35.32
CA GLU A 562 18.20 -18.13 -34.20
C GLU A 562 17.60 -16.71 -34.05
N ALA A 563 18.42 -15.66 -34.25
CA ALA A 563 17.95 -14.27 -34.26
C ALA A 563 16.93 -13.99 -35.39
N HIS A 564 16.98 -14.75 -36.48
CA HIS A 564 16.01 -14.70 -37.58
C HIS A 564 14.81 -15.65 -37.38
N GLY A 565 14.62 -16.19 -36.17
CA GLY A 565 13.54 -17.13 -35.85
C GLY A 565 13.70 -18.51 -36.50
N GLY A 566 14.89 -18.81 -37.02
CA GLY A 566 15.24 -20.07 -37.67
C GLY A 566 16.04 -21.02 -36.80
N SER A 567 16.65 -22.01 -37.45
CA SER A 567 17.54 -22.99 -36.80
C SER A 567 18.64 -23.44 -37.75
N LEU A 568 19.85 -23.67 -37.22
CA LEU A 568 20.97 -24.27 -37.92
C LEU A 568 21.33 -25.60 -37.26
N ARG A 569 21.37 -26.69 -38.03
CA ARG A 569 21.68 -28.05 -37.56
C ARG A 569 22.75 -28.68 -38.43
N ALA A 570 23.43 -29.69 -37.89
CA ALA A 570 24.37 -30.52 -38.62
C ALA A 570 24.00 -32.00 -38.47
N GLU A 571 24.19 -32.77 -39.53
CA GLU A 571 23.92 -34.20 -39.62
C GLU A 571 25.00 -34.85 -40.50
N ASN A 572 25.23 -36.15 -40.34
CA ASN A 572 26.07 -36.90 -41.26
C ASN A 572 25.24 -37.49 -42.41
N ILE A 573 25.84 -37.55 -43.58
CA ILE A 573 25.30 -38.27 -44.73
C ILE A 573 25.77 -39.72 -44.59
N THR A 574 24.85 -40.67 -44.56
CA THR A 574 25.16 -42.11 -44.49
C THR A 574 24.81 -42.80 -45.81
N ASP A 575 25.45 -43.93 -46.08
CA ASP A 575 25.02 -44.82 -47.16
C ASP A 575 23.60 -45.41 -46.92
N ALA A 576 23.07 -46.11 -47.93
CA ALA A 576 21.73 -46.72 -47.89
C ALA A 576 21.58 -47.86 -46.86
N GLU A 577 22.69 -48.41 -46.37
CA GLU A 577 22.76 -49.46 -45.34
C GLU A 577 23.08 -48.88 -43.94
N GLY A 578 23.32 -47.56 -43.84
CA GLY A 578 23.58 -46.81 -42.61
C GLY A 578 24.98 -46.99 -42.02
N GLY A 579 25.88 -47.71 -42.71
CA GLY A 579 27.15 -48.18 -42.14
C GLY A 579 28.32 -47.21 -42.29
N GLN A 580 28.40 -46.49 -43.43
CA GLN A 580 29.52 -45.59 -43.73
C GLN A 580 29.07 -44.13 -43.84
N VAL A 581 29.84 -43.23 -43.22
CA VAL A 581 29.66 -41.77 -43.35
C VAL A 581 30.27 -41.32 -44.68
N LEU A 582 29.45 -40.69 -45.51
CA LEU A 582 29.79 -40.20 -46.86
C LEU A 582 30.10 -38.69 -46.87
N GLY A 583 29.85 -37.99 -45.76
CA GLY A 583 30.09 -36.56 -45.61
C GLY A 583 29.24 -35.89 -44.55
N ALA A 584 29.33 -34.56 -44.43
CA ALA A 584 28.51 -33.77 -43.53
C ALA A 584 27.42 -32.99 -44.28
N ARG A 585 26.30 -32.74 -43.59
CA ARG A 585 25.16 -31.94 -44.04
C ARG A 585 24.85 -30.87 -43.01
N PHE A 586 24.89 -29.62 -43.41
CA PHE A 586 24.39 -28.49 -42.63
C PHE A 586 23.01 -28.06 -43.14
N ILE A 587 22.07 -27.85 -42.22
CA ILE A 587 20.67 -27.55 -42.53
C ILE A 587 20.31 -26.21 -41.88
N LEU A 588 20.14 -25.17 -42.70
CA LEU A 588 19.62 -23.87 -42.29
C LEU A 588 18.12 -23.81 -42.62
N ALA A 589 17.28 -23.64 -41.60
CA ALA A 589 15.84 -23.52 -41.76
C ALA A 589 15.35 -22.16 -41.24
N LEU A 590 14.92 -21.28 -42.14
CA LEU A 590 14.42 -19.94 -41.83
C LEU A 590 12.90 -19.88 -42.07
N PRO A 591 12.12 -19.11 -41.27
CA PRO A 591 10.70 -18.91 -41.51
C PRO A 591 10.46 -18.19 -42.84
N VAL A 592 9.47 -18.64 -43.60
CA VAL A 592 9.05 -17.98 -44.84
C VAL A 592 8.32 -16.70 -44.49
N ASP A 593 8.59 -15.63 -45.24
CA ASP A 593 7.86 -14.37 -45.11
C ASP A 593 6.36 -14.60 -45.41
N ALA A 594 5.50 -14.29 -44.44
CA ALA A 594 4.05 -14.50 -44.54
C ALA A 594 3.40 -13.65 -45.64
N ALA A 595 4.08 -12.61 -46.12
CA ALA A 595 3.61 -11.72 -47.17
C ALA A 595 3.96 -12.17 -48.61
N ALA A 596 4.69 -13.30 -48.79
CA ALA A 596 5.39 -13.66 -50.05
C ALA A 596 4.75 -14.72 -50.96
#